data_AF-W2JQU8-F1
#
_entry.id   AF-W2JQU8-F1
#
_cell.length_a   1.000
_cell.length_b   1.000
_cell.length_c   1.000
_cell.angle_alpha   90.00
_cell.angle_beta   90.00
_cell.angle_gamma   90.00
#
_symmetry.space_group_name_H-M   'P 1'
#
loop_
_entity.id
_entity.type
_entity.pdbx_description
1 polymer ?
#
loop_
_entity_poly.entity_id
_entity_poly.type
_entity_poly.pdbx_seq_one_letter_code
_entity_poly.pdbx_strand_id
1 'polypeptide(L)' 'MDANLKETEYDVLLVGTGMVEGILAGALARIGKKVLHLDQNDYYGSNYASFPLAQFLRWTKNEAIAPRNF' A
#
# COMPACT_ATOMS: atom_id res chain seq x y z
N MET A 1 -5.40 14.38 -4.25
CA MET A 1 -4.12 14.28 -3.53
C MET A 1 -4.35 14.79 -2.13
N ASP A 2 -4.11 13.95 -1.12
CA ASP A 2 -4.10 14.46 0.26
C ASP A 2 -2.94 15.44 0.36
N ALA A 3 -3.25 16.68 0.73
CA ALA A 3 -2.31 17.79 0.83
C ALA A 3 -1.21 17.58 1.91
N ASN A 4 -1.14 16.37 2.50
CA ASN A 4 -0.24 15.94 3.56
C ASN A 4 0.98 15.16 3.06
N LEU A 5 1.06 14.75 1.78
CA LEU A 5 2.33 14.25 1.21
C LEU A 5 3.31 15.41 0.89
N LYS A 6 3.31 16.45 1.74
CA LYS A 6 4.26 17.57 1.67
C LYS A 6 5.53 17.30 2.45
N GLU A 7 5.47 16.38 3.40
CA GLU A 7 6.63 16.04 4.19
C GLU A 7 7.49 15.02 3.43
N THR A 8 8.78 15.35 3.30
CA THR A 8 9.79 14.54 2.61
C THR A 8 10.55 13.60 3.54
N GLU A 9 10.32 13.72 4.85
CA GLU A 9 11.05 12.97 5.88
C GLU A 9 10.09 12.10 6.69
N TYR A 10 10.43 10.83 6.87
CA TYR A 10 9.69 9.84 7.64
C TYR A 10 10.71 8.99 8.40
N ASP A 11 10.33 8.51 9.59
CA ASP A 11 11.19 7.62 10.36
C ASP A 11 11.36 6.26 9.66
N VAL A 12 10.30 5.79 8.99
CA VAL A 12 10.27 4.49 8.31
C VAL A 12 9.47 4.58 7.01
N LEU A 13 10.04 4.01 5.95
CA LEU A 13 9.38 3.75 4.67
C LEU A 13 9.09 2.26 4.53
N LEU A 14 7.82 1.90 4.30
CA LEU A 14 7.38 0.55 4.02
C LEU A 14 6.78 0.50 2.61
N VAL A 15 7.30 -0.42 1.80
CA VAL A 15 6.85 -0.67 0.43
C VAL A 15 6.18 -2.04 0.38
N GLY A 16 4.93 -2.06 -0.02
CA GLY A 16 4.03 -3.19 0.09
C GLY A 16 3.08 -3.03 1.29
N THR A 17 1.84 -3.46 1.10
CA THR A 17 0.77 -3.42 2.11
C THR A 17 0.27 -4.82 2.45
N GLY A 18 1.16 -5.81 2.39
CA GLY A 18 0.85 -7.19 2.78
C GLY A 18 0.57 -7.32 4.28
N MET A 19 0.32 -8.56 4.71
CA MET A 19 0.01 -8.85 6.11
C MET A 19 1.14 -8.39 7.05
N VAL A 20 2.39 -8.69 6.70
CA VAL A 20 3.55 -8.39 7.55
C VAL A 20 3.80 -6.89 7.62
N GLU A 21 3.79 -6.22 6.47
CA GLU A 21 3.99 -4.78 6.35
C GLU A 21 2.88 -4.02 7.07
N GLY A 22 1.63 -4.48 6.97
CA GLY A 22 0.49 -3.92 7.70
C GLY A 22 0.64 -3.97 9.21
N ILE A 23 1.00 -5.13 9.75
CA ILE A 23 1.22 -5.30 11.19
C ILE A 23 2.40 -4.42 11.65
N LEU A 24 3.50 -4.42 10.88
CA LEU A 24 4.69 -3.65 11.20
C LEU A 24 4.42 -2.14 11.16
N ALA A 25 3.72 -1.65 10.14
CA ALA A 25 3.31 -0.25 10.02
C ALA A 25 2.49 0.19 11.24
N GLY A 26 1.50 -0.62 11.63
CA GLY A 26 0.68 -0.36 12.80
C GLY A 26 1.49 -0.32 14.10
N ALA A 27 2.39 -1.29 14.30
CA ALA A 27 3.25 -1.34 15.48
C ALA A 27 4.20 -0.13 15.59
N LEU A 28 4.82 0.27 14.48
CA LEU A 28 5.72 1.43 14.42
C LEU A 28 4.97 2.75 14.65
N ALA A 29 3.81 2.92 14.00
CA ALA A 29 2.95 4.08 14.23
C ALA A 29 2.48 4.13 15.71
N ARG A 30 2.16 2.98 16.30
CA ARG A 30 1.72 2.88 17.70
C ARG A 30 2.79 3.33 18.70
N ILE A 31 4.07 3.21 18.39
CA ILE A 31 5.19 3.71 19.22
C ILE A 31 5.65 5.13 18.83
N GLY A 32 4.86 5.85 18.01
CA GLY A 32 5.09 7.25 17.68
C GLY A 32 6.03 7.48 16.50
N LYS A 33 6.33 6.46 15.68
CA LYS A 33 7.10 6.65 14.44
C LYS A 33 6.23 7.24 13.35
N LYS A 34 6.80 8.16 12.58
CA LYS A 34 6.19 8.69 11.36
C LYS A 34 6.44 7.72 10.21
N VAL A 35 5.44 6.91 9.88
CA VAL A 35 5.53 5.82 8.89
C VAL A 35 4.93 6.27 7.54
N LEU A 36 5.71 6.12 6.46
CA LEU A 36 5.20 6.17 5.09
C LEU A 36 4.99 4.74 4.60
N HIS A 37 3.73 4.34 4.41
CA HIS A 37 3.35 2.98 4.02
C HIS A 37 2.65 3.03 2.66
N LEU A 38 3.27 2.41 1.65
CA LEU A 38 2.91 2.57 0.24
C LEU A 38 2.77 1.21 -0.42
N ASP A 39 1.98 1.12 -1.49
CA ASP A 39 1.94 -0.05 -2.37
C ASP A 39 2.01 0.40 -3.84
N GLN A 40 2.60 -0.45 -4.67
CA GLN A 40 2.59 -0.28 -6.14
C GLN A 40 1.24 -0.69 -6.74
N ASN A 41 0.51 -1.55 -6.05
CA ASN A 41 -0.83 -1.96 -6.42
C ASN A 41 -1.83 -0.83 -6.14
N ASP A 42 -2.94 -0.82 -6.88
CA ASP A 42 -4.09 0.05 -6.62
C ASP A 42 -5.04 -0.53 -5.55
N TYR A 43 -4.59 -1.56 -4.83
CA TYR A 43 -5.30 -2.26 -3.77
C TYR A 43 -4.37 -2.61 -2.60
N TYR A 44 -4.95 -2.86 -1.42
CA TYR A 44 -4.22 -3.24 -0.20
C TYR A 44 -4.11 -4.77 -0.08
N GLY A 45 -3.05 -5.27 0.56
CA GLY A 45 -2.96 -6.67 1.00
C GLY A 45 -2.09 -7.57 0.13
N SER A 46 -1.71 -7.14 -1.08
CA SER A 46 -0.89 -7.96 -2.00
C SER A 46 -1.48 -9.38 -2.15
N ASN A 47 -0.70 -10.44 -1.89
CA ASN A 47 -1.15 -11.84 -1.92
C ASN A 47 -2.22 -12.20 -0.86
N TYR A 48 -2.47 -11.32 0.12
CA TYR A 48 -3.50 -11.47 1.16
C TYR A 48 -4.75 -10.63 0.87
N ALA A 49 -4.81 -9.96 -0.29
CA ALA A 49 -5.95 -9.13 -0.67
C ALA A 49 -7.20 -9.99 -0.95
N SER A 50 -8.37 -9.38 -0.74
CA SER A 50 -9.66 -9.94 -1.16
C SER A 50 -10.26 -9.06 -2.24
N PHE A 51 -10.84 -9.67 -3.26
CA PHE A 51 -11.27 -8.99 -4.46
C PHE A 51 -12.73 -9.32 -4.82
N PRO A 52 -13.52 -8.35 -5.33
CA PRO A 52 -14.70 -8.66 -6.12
C PRO A 52 -14.32 -9.48 -7.36
N LEU A 53 -15.23 -10.31 -7.86
CA LEU A 53 -14.96 -11.26 -8.94
C LEU A 53 -14.28 -10.61 -10.16
N ALA A 54 -14.75 -9.44 -10.61
CA ALA A 54 -14.17 -8.74 -11.75
C ALA A 54 -12.70 -8.33 -11.50
N GLN A 55 -12.37 -7.85 -10.30
CA GLN A 55 -11.01 -7.47 -9.94
C GLN A 55 -10.12 -8.71 -9.74
N PHE A 56 -10.66 -9.78 -9.16
CA PHE A 56 -9.97 -11.06 -9.04
C PHE A 56 -9.55 -11.59 -10.42
N LEU A 57 -10.46 -11.59 -11.39
CA LEU A 57 -10.17 -12.05 -12.76
C LEU A 57 -9.12 -11.19 -13.48
N ARG A 58 -8.99 -9.90 -13.14
CA ARG A 58 -7.91 -9.03 -13.63
C ARG A 58 -6.58 -9.36 -12.96
N TRP A 59 -6.62 -9.55 -11.64
CA TRP A 59 -5.46 -9.94 -10.83
C TRP A 59 -4.86 -11.27 -11.28
N THR A 60 -5.68 -12.31 -11.56
CA THR A 60 -5.17 -13.61 -12.02
C THR A 60 -4.47 -13.55 -13.38
N LYS A 61 -4.77 -12.53 -14.19
CA LYS A 61 -4.11 -12.27 -15.48
C LYS A 61 -2.83 -11.45 -15.34
N ASN A 62 -2.46 -11.05 -14.12
CA ASN A 62 -1.38 -10.09 -13.86
C ASN A 62 -1.51 -8.84 -14.74
N GLU A 63 -2.73 -8.32 -14.90
CA GLU A 63 -2.92 -7.09 -15.66
C GLU A 63 -2.10 -5.97 -15.04
N ALA A 64 -1.19 -5.39 -15.82
CA ALA A 64 -0.42 -4.24 -15.40
C ALA A 64 -1.38 -3.09 -15.08
N ILE A 65 -1.21 -2.49 -13.91
CA ILE A 65 -1.94 -1.29 -13.55
C ILE A 65 -1.34 -0.17 -14.40
N ALA A 66 -2.16 0.43 -15.27
CA ALA A 66 -1.74 1.58 -16.04
C ALA A 66 -1.26 2.67 -15.08
N PRO A 67 -0.11 3.33 -15.34
CA PRO A 67 0.35 4.40 -14.49
C PRO A 67 -0.76 5.44 -14.40
N ARG A 68 -1.17 5.75 -13.16
CA ARG A 68 -2.09 6.86 -12.93
C ARG A 68 -1.33 8.13 -13.30
N ASN A 69 -1.69 8.72 -14.44
CA ASN A 69 -1.27 10.08 -14.79
C ASN A 69 -1.92 11.01 -13.76
N PHE A 70 -1.10 11.61 -12.91
CA PHE A 70 -1.50 12.62 -11.94
C PHE A 70 -1.27 14.01 -12.51
#